data_AF-A0A5C7MCI7-F1
#
_entry.id   AF-A0A5C7MCI7-F1
#
_cell.length_a   1.000
_cell.length_b   1.000
_cell.length_c   1.000
_cell.angle_alpha   90.00
_cell.angle_beta   90.00
_cell.angle_gamma   90.00
#
_symmetry.space_group_name_H-M   'P 1'
#
loop_
_entity.id
_entity.type
_entity.pdbx_description
1 polymer ?
#
loop_
_entity_poly.entity_id
_entity_poly.type
_entity_poly.pdbx_seq_one_letter_code
_entity_poly.pdbx_strand_id
1 'polypeptide(L)'
;MDAFFAEIGELTGQRNAIDARLVEIAAEIDRGGLWGATGARSMASLMAWKTGVSPRNAEVMVAVAHRLEEFPRCAEAMRAGRLSLDQVGVVAEHAADGSDEHYAQFAESATVTQLRTAVKLEPRPEPESAPEPERSIRKTSHEDG
;
A
#
# COMPACT_ATOMS: atom_id res chain seq x y z
N MET A 1 21.84 -16.06 23.62
CA MET A 1 20.64 -16.15 22.75
C MET A 1 19.77 -14.93 22.98
N ASP A 2 19.36 -14.66 24.22
CA ASP A 2 18.53 -13.49 24.58
C ASP A 2 19.12 -12.15 24.16
N ALA A 3 20.43 -11.95 24.33
CA ALA A 3 21.11 -10.74 23.88
C ALA A 3 21.02 -10.52 22.35
N PHE A 4 21.16 -11.59 21.54
CA PHE A 4 21.00 -11.50 20.09
C PHE A 4 19.56 -11.20 19.69
N PHE A 5 18.57 -11.76 20.39
CA PHE A 5 17.16 -11.45 20.11
C PHE A 5 16.80 -10.01 20.47
N ALA A 6 17.32 -9.50 21.59
CA ALA A 6 17.15 -8.09 21.95
C ALA A 6 17.77 -7.16 20.90
N GLU A 7 18.99 -7.46 20.45
CA GLU A 7 19.69 -6.68 19.42
C GLU A 7 18.95 -6.75 18.07
N ILE A 8 18.48 -7.92 17.65
CA ILE A 8 17.63 -8.06 16.45
C ILE A 8 16.38 -7.21 16.56
N GLY A 9 15.71 -7.20 17.72
CA GLY A 9 14.50 -6.41 17.94
C GLY A 9 14.76 -4.91 17.81
N GLU A 10 15.80 -4.41 18.46
CA GLU A 10 16.22 -3.00 18.40
C GLU A 10 16.54 -2.57 16.96
N LEU A 11 17.41 -3.32 16.27
CA LEU A 11 17.81 -3.02 14.89
C LEU A 11 16.62 -3.11 13.92
N THR A 12 15.70 -4.06 14.15
CA THR A 12 14.49 -4.19 13.33
C THR A 12 13.55 -3.01 13.55
N GLY A 13 13.36 -2.56 14.79
CA GLY A 13 12.57 -1.37 15.11
C GLY A 13 13.12 -0.12 14.41
N GLN A 14 14.44 0.07 14.45
CA GLN A 14 15.12 1.15 13.75
C GLN A 14 14.95 1.06 12.23
N ARG A 15 15.13 -0.14 11.65
CA ARG A 15 14.91 -0.38 10.22
C ARG A 15 13.48 -0.04 9.81
N ASN A 16 12.50 -0.49 10.58
CA ASN A 16 11.07 -0.23 10.32
C ASN A 16 10.77 1.28 10.31
N ALA A 17 11.32 2.04 11.26
CA ALA A 17 11.17 3.49 11.31
C ALA A 17 11.86 4.19 10.12
N ILE A 18 13.03 3.70 9.69
CA ILE A 18 13.73 4.21 8.50
C ILE A 18 12.89 3.94 7.24
N ASP A 19 12.39 2.71 7.08
CA ASP A 19 11.53 2.35 5.96
C ASP A 19 10.24 3.21 5.95
N ALA A 20 9.67 3.53 7.12
CA ALA A 20 8.50 4.41 7.22
C ALA A 20 8.81 5.81 6.66
N ARG A 21 9.97 6.38 7.02
CA ARG A 21 10.38 7.68 6.50
C ARG A 21 10.65 7.65 4.99
N LEU A 22 11.22 6.55 4.47
CA LEU A 22 11.41 6.38 3.02
C LEU A 22 10.08 6.35 2.27
N VAL A 23 9.08 5.67 2.80
CA VAL A 23 7.72 5.60 2.25
C VAL A 23 7.04 6.97 2.29
N GLU A 24 7.19 7.73 3.37
CA GLU A 24 6.67 9.11 3.44
C GLU A 24 7.30 10.03 2.40
N ILE A 25 8.63 9.95 2.22
CA ILE A 25 9.34 10.70 1.17
C ILE A 25 8.83 10.28 -0.20
N ALA A 26 8.62 8.98 -0.45
CA ALA A 26 8.04 8.50 -1.71
C ALA A 26 6.65 9.11 -1.95
N ALA A 27 5.79 9.18 -0.93
CA ALA A 27 4.47 9.80 -1.03
C ALA A 27 4.56 11.32 -1.30
N GLU A 28 5.50 12.03 -0.68
CA GLU A 28 5.75 13.45 -0.94
C GLU A 28 6.22 13.70 -2.40
N ILE A 29 7.14 12.87 -2.91
CA ILE A 29 7.62 12.96 -4.29
C ILE A 29 6.48 12.66 -5.27
N ASP A 30 5.64 11.66 -4.98
CA ASP A 30 4.55 11.24 -5.87
C ASP A 30 3.47 12.31 -5.96
N ARG A 31 2.99 12.82 -4.81
CA ARG A 31 2.01 13.93 -4.76
C ARG A 31 2.51 15.18 -5.47
N GLY A 32 3.82 15.45 -5.40
CA GLY A 32 4.43 16.59 -6.10
C GLY A 32 4.75 16.34 -7.58
N GLY A 33 4.54 15.12 -8.11
CA GLY A 33 4.94 14.74 -9.47
C GLY A 33 6.45 14.86 -9.72
N LEU A 34 7.27 14.88 -8.67
CA LEU A 34 8.67 15.27 -8.73
C LEU A 34 9.57 14.21 -9.37
N TRP A 35 9.13 12.95 -9.38
CA TRP A 35 9.91 11.85 -9.94
C TRP A 35 10.14 11.97 -11.45
N GLY A 36 9.23 12.64 -12.18
CA GLY A 36 9.39 12.87 -13.61
C GLY A 36 10.63 13.71 -13.95
N ALA A 37 11.04 14.60 -13.05
CA ALA A 37 12.22 15.45 -13.22
C ALA A 37 13.54 14.68 -13.01
N THR A 38 13.52 13.47 -12.46
CA THR A 38 14.74 12.70 -12.14
C THR A 38 15.21 11.80 -13.29
N GLY A 39 14.45 11.71 -14.39
CA GLY A 39 14.69 10.77 -15.48
C GLY A 39 14.36 9.30 -15.13
N ALA A 40 13.72 9.05 -13.98
CA ALA A 40 13.21 7.72 -13.66
C ALA A 40 11.97 7.41 -14.50
N ARG A 41 11.80 6.13 -14.89
CA ARG A 41 10.67 5.70 -15.71
C ARG A 41 9.38 5.48 -14.92
N SER A 42 9.49 5.38 -13.59
CA SER A 42 8.39 5.23 -12.65
C SER A 42 8.87 5.57 -11.24
N MET A 43 7.94 5.80 -10.32
CA MET A 43 8.27 5.98 -8.89
C MET A 43 9.02 4.77 -8.33
N ALA A 44 8.57 3.55 -8.61
CA ALA A 44 9.26 2.34 -8.17
C ALA A 44 10.69 2.24 -8.74
N SER A 45 10.92 2.68 -9.98
CA SER A 45 12.27 2.75 -10.57
C SER A 45 13.15 3.77 -9.84
N LEU A 46 12.60 4.91 -9.44
CA LEU A 46 13.30 5.91 -8.65
C LEU A 46 13.70 5.33 -7.28
N MET A 47 12.75 4.71 -6.58
CA MET A 47 12.99 4.12 -5.26
C MET A 47 14.01 3.00 -5.31
N ALA A 48 13.92 2.08 -6.28
CA ALA A 48 14.92 1.02 -6.48
C ALA A 48 16.33 1.60 -6.69
N TRP A 49 16.46 2.64 -7.52
CA TRP A 49 17.74 3.31 -7.76
C TRP A 49 18.28 4.00 -6.51
N LYS A 50 17.46 4.77 -5.80
CA LYS A 50 17.92 5.59 -4.67
C LYS A 50 18.16 4.80 -3.39
N THR A 51 17.45 3.70 -3.20
CA THR A 51 17.54 2.90 -1.97
C THR A 51 18.32 1.60 -2.15
N GLY A 52 18.67 1.22 -3.40
CA GLY A 52 19.46 0.01 -3.68
C GLY A 52 18.71 -1.30 -3.43
N VAL A 53 17.37 -1.25 -3.34
CA VAL A 53 16.53 -2.43 -3.12
C VAL A 53 16.10 -3.10 -4.44
N SER A 54 15.57 -4.32 -4.35
CA SER A 54 15.00 -5.00 -5.51
C SER A 54 13.79 -4.24 -6.07
N PRO A 55 13.47 -4.39 -7.38
CA PRO A 55 12.28 -3.77 -7.97
C PRO A 55 11.00 -4.10 -7.19
N ARG A 56 10.87 -5.36 -6.74
CA ARG A 56 9.73 -5.80 -5.94
C ARG A 56 9.62 -5.07 -4.61
N ASN A 57 10.72 -4.83 -3.91
CA ASN A 57 10.68 -4.10 -2.64
C ASN A 57 10.37 -2.61 -2.87
N ALA A 58 10.85 -2.04 -3.97
CA ALA A 58 10.50 -0.68 -4.36
C ALA A 58 9.02 -0.54 -4.71
N GLU A 59 8.43 -1.52 -5.41
CA GLU A 59 6.98 -1.58 -5.65
C GLU A 59 6.19 -1.62 -4.34
N VAL A 60 6.65 -2.40 -3.34
CA VAL A 60 6.03 -2.44 -2.01
C VAL A 60 6.10 -1.08 -1.33
N MET A 61 7.26 -0.40 -1.33
CA MET A 61 7.36 0.96 -0.77
C MET A 61 6.36 1.92 -1.42
N VAL A 62 6.23 1.86 -2.75
CA VAL A 62 5.30 2.72 -3.50
C VAL A 62 3.85 2.36 -3.19
N ALA A 63 3.51 1.07 -3.08
CA ALA A 63 2.17 0.64 -2.69
C ALA A 63 1.79 1.16 -1.30
N VAL A 64 2.71 1.10 -0.33
CA VAL A 64 2.47 1.69 1.01
C VAL A 64 2.35 3.20 0.91
N ALA A 65 3.22 3.87 0.14
CA ALA A 65 3.22 5.32 -0.02
C ALA A 65 1.87 5.83 -0.54
N HIS A 66 1.28 5.13 -1.51
CA HIS A 66 -0.03 5.46 -2.07
C HIS A 66 -1.20 5.23 -1.11
N ARG A 67 -1.02 4.42 -0.05
CA ARG A 67 -2.09 4.07 0.90
C ARG A 67 -1.89 4.60 2.31
N LEU A 68 -0.96 5.56 2.50
CA LEU A 68 -0.67 6.11 3.83
C LEU A 68 -1.89 6.81 4.46
N GLU A 69 -2.74 7.44 3.64
CA GLU A 69 -3.90 8.19 4.12
C GLU A 69 -5.06 7.25 4.52
N GLU A 70 -5.18 6.12 3.84
CA GLU A 70 -6.16 5.06 4.12
C GLU A 70 -5.74 4.15 5.28
N PHE A 71 -4.44 4.04 5.57
CA PHE A 71 -3.88 3.19 6.64
C PHE A 71 -3.01 3.97 7.66
N PRO A 72 -3.55 5.01 8.30
CA PRO A 72 -2.78 5.88 9.19
C PRO A 72 -2.24 5.16 10.43
N ARG A 73 -2.94 4.14 10.95
CA ARG A 73 -2.50 3.37 12.13
C ARG A 73 -1.38 2.41 11.76
N CYS A 74 -1.46 1.73 10.61
CA CYS A 74 -0.34 0.93 10.12
C CYS A 74 0.90 1.79 9.87
N ALA A 75 0.72 2.98 9.28
CA ALA A 75 1.81 3.93 9.07
C ALA A 75 2.45 4.39 10.40
N GLU A 76 1.65 4.73 11.41
CA GLU A 76 2.15 5.09 12.74
C GLU A 76 2.87 3.92 13.44
N ALA A 77 2.33 2.70 13.34
CA ALA A 77 2.99 1.54 13.89
C ALA A 77 4.35 1.26 13.20
N MET A 78 4.46 1.53 11.91
CA MET A 78 5.72 1.46 11.16
C MET A 78 6.73 2.52 11.64
N ARG A 79 6.30 3.79 11.78
CA ARG A 79 7.13 4.88 12.33
C ARG A 79 7.65 4.58 13.73
N ALA A 80 6.80 3.97 14.56
CA ALA A 80 7.16 3.56 15.91
C ALA A 80 7.99 2.27 15.95
N GLY A 81 8.36 1.71 14.79
CA GLY A 81 9.19 0.52 14.67
C GLY A 81 8.47 -0.82 14.91
N ARG A 82 7.15 -0.80 15.16
CA ARG A 82 6.36 -1.98 15.51
C ARG A 82 5.96 -2.85 14.33
N LEU A 83 5.74 -2.27 13.15
CA LEU A 83 5.44 -2.99 11.92
C LEU A 83 6.53 -2.82 10.87
N SER A 84 6.82 -3.88 10.13
CA SER A 84 7.78 -3.84 9.02
C SER A 84 7.16 -3.41 7.71
N LEU A 85 8.00 -2.95 6.77
CA LEU A 85 7.58 -2.64 5.40
C LEU A 85 6.88 -3.83 4.73
N ASP A 86 7.36 -5.04 4.97
CA ASP A 86 6.76 -6.25 4.38
C ASP A 86 5.35 -6.54 4.93
N GLN A 87 5.13 -6.28 6.22
CA GLN A 87 3.80 -6.44 6.83
C GLN A 87 2.83 -5.38 6.31
N VAL A 88 3.22 -4.10 6.40
CA VAL A 88 2.38 -2.99 5.92
C VAL A 88 2.16 -3.10 4.40
N GLY A 89 3.16 -3.57 3.65
CA GLY A 89 3.06 -3.84 2.23
C GLY A 89 1.96 -4.82 1.86
N VAL A 90 1.80 -5.91 2.62
CA VAL A 90 0.70 -6.87 2.40
C VAL A 90 -0.67 -6.22 2.61
N VAL A 91 -0.80 -5.40 3.66
CA VAL A 91 -2.04 -4.65 3.94
C VAL A 91 -2.30 -3.67 2.81
N ALA A 92 -1.31 -2.85 2.45
CA ALA A 92 -1.44 -1.85 1.40
C ALA A 92 -1.78 -2.48 0.04
N GLU A 93 -1.22 -3.63 -0.33
CA GLU A 93 -1.50 -4.24 -1.63
C GLU A 93 -2.88 -4.91 -1.72
N HIS A 94 -3.48 -5.32 -0.60
CA HIS A 94 -4.55 -6.31 -0.64
C HIS A 94 -5.74 -6.05 0.29
N ALA A 95 -5.57 -5.31 1.39
CA ALA A 95 -6.60 -5.12 2.40
C ALA A 95 -7.68 -4.13 1.92
N ALA A 96 -8.93 -4.36 2.30
CA ALA A 96 -10.04 -3.48 1.98
C ALA A 96 -9.92 -2.13 2.72
N ASP A 97 -10.51 -1.07 2.17
CA ASP A 97 -10.55 0.23 2.85
C ASP A 97 -11.32 0.13 4.18
N GLY A 98 -10.91 0.91 5.18
CA GLY A 98 -11.49 0.88 6.53
C GLY A 98 -11.02 -0.29 7.42
N SER A 99 -10.15 -1.17 6.93
CA SER A 99 -9.59 -2.30 7.70
C SER A 99 -8.32 -1.94 8.51
N ASP A 100 -7.89 -0.68 8.50
CA ASP A 100 -6.62 -0.22 9.10
C ASP A 100 -6.48 -0.57 10.59
N GLU A 101 -7.51 -0.32 11.41
CA GLU A 101 -7.46 -0.66 12.84
C GLU A 101 -7.28 -2.16 13.08
N HIS A 102 -8.00 -2.99 12.31
CA HIS A 102 -7.90 -4.44 12.41
C HIS A 102 -6.49 -4.92 12.07
N TYR A 103 -5.94 -4.46 10.94
CA TYR A 103 -4.63 -4.91 10.49
C TYR A 103 -3.47 -4.33 11.27
N ALA A 104 -3.57 -3.10 11.76
CA ALA A 104 -2.57 -2.52 12.66
C ALA A 104 -2.41 -3.39 13.92
N GLN A 105 -3.51 -3.88 14.50
CA GLN A 105 -3.47 -4.76 15.65
C GLN A 105 -3.00 -6.18 15.29
N PHE A 106 -3.54 -6.77 14.23
CA PHE A 106 -3.23 -8.15 13.86
C PHE A 106 -1.77 -8.32 13.44
N ALA A 107 -1.24 -7.39 12.64
CA ALA A 107 0.10 -7.49 12.07
C ALA A 107 1.21 -7.51 13.14
N GLU A 108 1.03 -6.86 14.30
CA GLU A 108 2.05 -6.86 15.37
C GLU A 108 2.35 -8.26 15.92
N SER A 109 1.42 -9.21 15.76
CA SER A 109 1.56 -10.59 16.25
C SER A 109 1.59 -11.65 15.14
N ALA A 110 1.58 -11.22 13.87
CA ALA A 110 1.48 -12.11 12.71
C ALA A 110 2.73 -12.07 11.84
N THR A 111 3.16 -13.24 11.37
CA THR A 111 4.13 -13.33 10.28
C THR A 111 3.53 -12.77 8.98
N VAL A 112 4.39 -12.31 8.06
CA VAL A 112 3.97 -11.87 6.72
C VAL A 112 3.15 -12.93 5.98
N THR A 113 3.46 -14.22 6.17
CA THR A 113 2.72 -15.34 5.57
C THR A 113 1.31 -15.48 6.14
N GLN A 114 1.15 -15.34 7.46
CA GLN A 114 -0.17 -15.35 8.11
C GLN A 114 -0.98 -14.13 7.67
N LEU A 115 -0.36 -12.96 7.59
CA LEU A 115 -1.00 -11.74 7.11
C LEU A 115 -1.51 -11.92 5.68
N ARG A 116 -0.67 -12.42 4.76
CA ARG A 116 -1.08 -12.74 3.37
C ARG A 116 -2.24 -13.73 3.31
N THR A 117 -2.29 -14.68 4.24
CA THR A 117 -3.41 -15.63 4.33
C THR A 117 -4.68 -14.94 4.81
N ALA A 118 -4.59 -14.12 5.85
CA ALA A 118 -5.73 -13.37 6.39
C ALA A 118 -6.38 -12.47 5.34
N VAL A 119 -5.58 -11.66 4.62
CA VAL A 119 -6.13 -10.76 3.60
C VAL A 119 -6.81 -11.50 2.45
N LYS A 120 -6.33 -12.70 2.09
CA LYS A 120 -6.97 -13.53 1.05
C LYS A 120 -8.33 -14.07 1.47
N LEU A 121 -8.57 -14.22 2.76
CA LEU A 121 -9.81 -14.77 3.31
C LEU A 121 -10.86 -13.70 3.61
N GLU A 122 -10.51 -12.41 3.54
CA GLU A 122 -11.48 -11.34 3.72
C GLU A 122 -12.58 -11.40 2.66
N PRO A 123 -13.86 -11.33 3.07
CA PRO A 123 -14.97 -11.19 2.14
C PRO A 123 -14.76 -9.94 1.29
N ARG A 124 -14.66 -10.12 -0.03
CA ARG A 124 -14.59 -8.98 -0.95
C ARG A 124 -15.99 -8.37 -1.08
N PRO A 125 -16.16 -7.05 -0.92
CA PRO A 125 -17.40 -6.39 -1.27
C PRO A 125 -17.76 -6.76 -2.70
N GLU A 126 -19.00 -7.20 -2.92
CA GLU A 126 -19.50 -7.37 -4.28
C GLU A 126 -19.46 -5.99 -4.97
N PRO A 127 -18.97 -5.89 -6.22
CA PRO A 127 -18.98 -4.62 -6.92
C PRO A 127 -20.41 -4.11 -6.98
N GLU A 128 -20.61 -2.81 -6.69
CA GLU A 128 -21.91 -2.18 -6.92
C GLU A 128 -22.31 -2.45 -8.38
N SER A 129 -23.47 -3.10 -8.54
CA SER A 129 -24.05 -3.40 -9.85
C SER A 129 -24.02 -2.13 -10.69
N ALA A 130 -23.31 -2.16 -11.82
CA ALA A 130 -23.23 -1.01 -12.71
C ALA A 130 -24.66 -0.54 -13.06
N PRO A 131 -24.94 0.78 -13.03
CA PRO A 131 -26.26 1.30 -13.36
C PRO A 131 -26.68 0.81 -14.75
N GLU A 132 -27.91 0.28 -14.86
CA GLU A 132 -28.43 -0.19 -16.15
C GLU A 132 -28.37 0.95 -17.18
N PRO A 133 -27.90 0.68 -18.41
CA PRO A 133 -27.85 1.70 -19.44
C PRO A 133 -29.26 2.23 -19.74
N GLU A 134 -29.45 3.55 -19.65
CA GLU A 134 -30.72 4.19 -19.94
C GLU A 134 -31.19 3.84 -21.36
N ARG A 135 -32.37 3.21 -21.46
CA ARG A 135 -32.98 2.88 -22.75
C ARG A 135 -33.47 4.14 -23.45
N SER A 136 -32.73 4.62 -24.44
CA SER A 136 -33.21 5.69 -25.32
C SER A 136 -34.03 5.10 -26.49
N ILE A 137 -35.33 5.43 -26.56
CA ILE A 137 -36.16 5.13 -27.74
C ILE A 137 -35.98 6.27 -28.75
N ARG A 138 -35.34 6.00 -29.89
CA ARG A 138 -35.26 6.94 -31.01
C ARG A 138 -36.44 6.72 -31.95
N LYS A 139 -37.41 7.64 -31.99
CA LYS A 139 -38.43 7.70 -33.05
C LYS A 139 -37.81 8.30 -34.30
N THR A 140 -37.82 7.55 -35.40
CA THR A 140 -37.57 8.08 -36.75
C THR A 140 -38.93 8.40 -37.38
N SER A 141 -39.23 9.69 -37.52
CA SER A 141 -40.34 10.13 -38.36
C SER A 141 -39.85 10.14 -39.81
N HIS A 142 -40.44 9.33 -40.68
CA HIS A 142 -40.31 9.49 -42.12
C HIS A 142 -41.36 10.53 -42.55
N GLU A 143 -40.90 11.65 -43.11
CA GLU A 143 -41.76 12.54 -43.90
C GLU A 143 -41.75 12.01 -45.34
N ASP A 144 -42.91 11.52 -45.77
CA ASP A 144 -43.18 11.20 -47.17
C ASP A 144 -43.41 12.51 -47.95
N GLY A 145 -42.66 12.69 -49.03
CA GLY A 145 -42.81 13.76 -50.01
C GLY A 145 -42.75 13.20 -51.43
#